data_AF-A0A453CIT1-F1
#
_entry.id   AF-A0A453CIT1-F1
#
_cell.length_a   1.000
_cell.length_b   1.000
_cell.length_c   1.000
_cell.angle_alpha   90.00
_cell.angle_beta   90.00
_cell.angle_gamma   90.00
#
_symmetry.space_group_name_H-M   'P 1'
#
loop_
_entity.id
_entity.type
_entity.pdbx_description
1 polymer ?
#
loop_
_entity_poly.entity_id
_entity_poly.type
_entity_poly.pdbx_seq_one_letter_code
_entity_poly.pdbx_strand_id
1 'polypeptide(L)'
;QSTSCHTGPLPEPPVASAAPWNHPSDDFDDGGKHQRARPPRPGASLNRSIPRRPHCLPPTHPATGGRGAMKKSLCFRGSAAKRAGRTPMADWCVFCDIGRRAPASTAVLLYSDDKVVAFQDINPSAFRHYLVIPVEHIPTVKNLQRTNEDHQLVSHMVKVGKDLLSRDAPKSEEHRFGFHQPPFNSIDHLHLHCLALPFIPSWRQVKYTPLGPLGGFIDAEKVLEKIKPETEVYS
;
A
#
# COMPACT_ATOMS: atom_id res chain seq x y z
N GLN A 1 63.02 -24.00 1.79
CA GLN A 1 62.40 -24.23 0.47
C GLN A 1 60.93 -23.87 0.62
N SER A 2 60.53 -22.76 0.02
CA SER A 2 59.22 -22.11 0.15
C SER A 2 58.24 -22.68 -0.87
N THR A 3 57.12 -23.22 -0.42
CA THR A 3 55.99 -23.62 -1.30
C THR A 3 54.98 -22.48 -1.36
N SER A 4 54.94 -21.80 -2.50
CA SER A 4 53.98 -20.74 -2.83
C SER A 4 52.60 -21.33 -3.16
N CYS A 5 51.56 -20.78 -2.54
CA CYS A 5 50.16 -21.11 -2.82
C CYS A 5 49.67 -20.21 -3.95
N HIS A 6 49.34 -20.78 -5.12
CA HIS A 6 48.70 -20.05 -6.21
C HIS A 6 47.18 -20.00 -5.99
N THR A 7 46.64 -18.79 -5.80
CA THR A 7 45.20 -18.51 -5.87
C THR A 7 44.83 -18.14 -7.30
N GLY A 8 44.09 -19.01 -7.99
CA GLY A 8 43.45 -18.70 -9.27
C GLY A 8 42.18 -17.86 -9.09
N PRO A 9 41.76 -17.08 -10.10
CA PRO A 9 40.56 -16.23 -10.02
C PRO A 9 39.26 -17.03 -10.10
N LEU A 10 38.24 -16.56 -9.36
CA LEU A 10 36.87 -17.10 -9.30
C LEU A 10 36.14 -16.90 -10.64
N PRO A 11 35.26 -17.83 -11.08
CA PRO A 11 34.45 -17.64 -12.27
C PRO A 11 33.32 -16.63 -12.07
N GLU A 12 33.03 -15.83 -13.11
CA GLU A 12 31.95 -14.84 -13.13
C GLU A 12 30.56 -15.50 -13.22
N PRO A 13 29.50 -14.87 -12.65
CA PRO A 13 28.14 -15.40 -12.73
C PRO A 13 27.51 -15.21 -14.12
N PRO A 14 26.59 -16.10 -14.54
CA PRO A 14 25.99 -16.04 -15.86
C PRO A 14 25.04 -14.83 -16.01
N VAL A 15 25.16 -14.16 -17.15
CA VAL A 15 24.27 -13.09 -17.62
C VAL A 15 22.90 -13.68 -17.94
N ALA A 16 21.87 -13.28 -17.20
CA ALA A 16 20.49 -13.65 -17.51
C ALA A 16 20.03 -12.91 -18.78
N SER A 17 19.90 -13.66 -19.88
CA SER A 17 19.24 -13.22 -21.10
C SER A 17 17.73 -13.03 -20.81
N ALA A 18 17.26 -11.80 -20.91
CA ALA A 18 15.84 -11.47 -20.86
C ALA A 18 15.17 -11.95 -22.17
N ALA A 19 14.25 -12.91 -22.05
CA ALA A 19 13.39 -13.31 -23.16
C ALA A 19 12.43 -12.16 -23.52
N PRO A 20 12.23 -11.86 -24.82
CA PRO A 20 11.21 -10.90 -25.24
C PRO A 20 9.81 -11.48 -24.99
N TRP A 21 8.95 -10.68 -24.36
CA TRP A 21 7.55 -11.01 -24.15
C TRP A 21 6.79 -10.96 -25.48
N ASN A 22 6.24 -12.10 -25.88
CA ASN A 22 5.33 -12.22 -27.02
C ASN A 22 4.00 -11.51 -26.70
N HIS A 23 3.60 -10.59 -27.57
CA HIS A 23 2.24 -10.06 -27.63
C HIS A 23 1.29 -11.14 -28.17
N PRO A 24 0.17 -11.45 -27.51
CA PRO A 24 -0.96 -12.08 -28.18
C PRO A 24 -1.79 -11.02 -28.89
N SER A 25 -1.93 -11.23 -30.19
CA SER A 25 -2.76 -10.51 -31.14
C SER A 25 -4.23 -10.49 -30.73
N ASP A 26 -4.90 -9.41 -31.10
CA ASP A 26 -6.35 -9.23 -31.01
C ASP A 26 -7.08 -10.30 -31.85
N ASP A 27 -7.95 -11.08 -31.22
CA ASP A 27 -9.03 -11.81 -31.90
C ASP A 27 -10.38 -11.42 -31.28
N PHE A 28 -11.22 -10.90 -32.16
CA PHE A 28 -12.56 -10.39 -31.95
C PHE A 28 -13.55 -11.54 -32.14
N ASP A 29 -14.28 -11.94 -31.10
CA ASP A 29 -15.34 -12.96 -31.21
C ASP A 29 -16.65 -12.48 -30.56
N ASP A 30 -17.71 -12.58 -31.35
CA ASP A 30 -19.07 -12.10 -31.13
C ASP A 30 -19.97 -13.24 -30.61
N GLY A 31 -20.85 -12.91 -29.66
CA GLY A 31 -22.08 -13.67 -29.40
C GLY A 31 -22.02 -14.75 -28.31
N GLY A 32 -22.87 -14.61 -27.28
CA GLY A 32 -23.23 -15.75 -26.44
C GLY A 32 -23.88 -15.43 -25.09
N LYS A 33 -25.21 -15.33 -25.06
CA LYS A 33 -26.03 -15.33 -23.83
C LYS A 33 -25.93 -16.69 -23.12
N HIS A 34 -25.71 -16.71 -21.80
CA HIS A 34 -26.62 -17.29 -20.78
C HIS A 34 -25.92 -17.81 -19.50
N GLN A 35 -26.53 -17.40 -18.38
CA GLN A 35 -26.73 -18.13 -17.11
C GLN A 35 -25.54 -18.30 -16.14
N ARG A 36 -25.62 -17.52 -15.05
CA ARG A 36 -24.82 -17.66 -13.83
C ARG A 36 -25.37 -18.80 -12.97
N ALA A 37 -24.51 -19.76 -12.61
CA ALA A 37 -24.80 -20.74 -11.57
C ALA A 37 -24.59 -20.12 -10.17
N ARG A 38 -25.53 -20.36 -9.25
CA ARG A 38 -25.45 -19.98 -7.83
C ARG A 38 -24.55 -20.96 -7.06
N PRO A 39 -23.78 -20.51 -6.05
CA PRO A 39 -23.11 -21.41 -5.12
C PRO A 39 -24.11 -22.03 -4.10
N PRO A 40 -23.84 -23.24 -3.59
CA PRO A 40 -24.70 -23.90 -2.60
C PRO A 40 -24.53 -23.32 -1.19
N ARG A 41 -25.61 -23.42 -0.41
CA ARG A 41 -25.68 -23.05 1.01
C ARG A 41 -24.92 -24.07 1.88
N PRO A 42 -24.18 -23.66 2.92
CA PRO A 42 -23.73 -24.60 3.94
C PRO A 42 -24.82 -24.80 5.00
N GLY A 43 -25.16 -26.06 5.25
CA GLY A 43 -25.94 -26.52 6.37
C GLY A 43 -25.26 -27.71 7.05
N ALA A 44 -25.69 -27.97 8.28
CA ALA A 44 -25.38 -29.11 9.16
C ALA A 44 -24.21 -28.92 10.15
N SER A 45 -24.63 -28.44 11.32
CA SER A 45 -24.11 -28.72 12.65
C SER A 45 -23.72 -30.18 12.87
N LEU A 46 -22.53 -30.42 13.40
CA LEU A 46 -22.21 -31.65 14.13
C LEU A 46 -21.56 -31.31 15.47
N ASN A 47 -22.32 -31.65 16.50
CA ASN A 47 -22.04 -31.56 17.92
C ASN A 47 -21.09 -32.70 18.32
N ARG A 48 -19.94 -32.41 18.95
CA ARG A 48 -19.18 -33.45 19.67
C ARG A 48 -18.40 -32.88 20.86
N SER A 49 -19.05 -33.01 22.02
CA SER A 49 -18.58 -33.47 23.33
C SER A 49 -17.11 -33.27 23.73
N ILE A 50 -16.97 -32.48 24.79
CA ILE A 50 -15.85 -32.23 25.71
C ILE A 50 -15.26 -33.51 26.36
N PRO A 51 -13.97 -33.50 26.73
CA PRO A 51 -13.59 -33.91 28.08
C PRO A 51 -12.82 -32.80 28.85
N ARG A 52 -13.09 -32.73 30.15
CA ARG A 52 -12.64 -31.70 31.11
C ARG A 52 -11.32 -32.06 31.81
N ARG A 53 -10.51 -31.02 32.06
CA ARG A 53 -9.69 -30.72 33.27
C ARG A 53 -8.40 -31.59 33.49
N PRO A 54 -7.32 -31.03 34.11
CA PRO A 54 -7.35 -30.51 35.48
C PRO A 54 -6.83 -29.09 35.70
N HIS A 55 -7.25 -28.58 36.85
CA HIS A 55 -6.92 -27.29 37.46
C HIS A 55 -5.47 -27.21 37.90
N CYS A 56 -4.83 -26.06 37.69
CA CYS A 56 -3.65 -25.66 38.43
C CYS A 56 -4.06 -24.66 39.52
N LEU A 57 -3.83 -25.02 40.77
CA LEU A 57 -3.90 -24.15 41.95
C LEU A 57 -2.62 -23.30 42.05
N PRO A 58 -2.68 -22.07 42.59
CA PRO A 58 -1.49 -21.25 42.83
C PRO A 58 -0.79 -21.63 44.14
N PRO A 59 0.55 -21.56 44.21
CA PRO A 59 1.27 -21.72 45.47
C PRO A 59 1.29 -20.42 46.28
N THR A 60 1.24 -20.62 47.59
CA THR A 60 1.29 -19.65 48.69
C THR A 60 2.69 -19.07 48.90
N HIS A 61 2.75 -17.81 49.36
CA HIS A 61 3.96 -17.08 49.76
C HIS A 61 4.68 -17.72 50.96
N PRO A 62 5.96 -17.35 51.15
CA PRO A 62 6.27 -16.63 52.39
C PRO A 62 7.03 -15.31 52.16
N ALA A 63 6.84 -14.40 53.10
CA ALA A 63 7.43 -13.07 53.16
C ALA A 63 8.81 -13.11 53.83
N THR A 64 9.78 -12.38 53.27
CA THR A 64 10.90 -11.77 54.01
C THR A 64 11.37 -10.51 53.31
N GLY A 65 11.58 -9.46 54.08
CA GLY A 65 11.73 -8.08 53.62
C GLY A 65 13.08 -7.69 53.02
N GLY A 66 13.07 -6.53 52.36
CA GLY A 66 14.24 -5.79 51.92
C GLY A 66 13.83 -4.39 51.53
N ARG A 67 14.18 -3.39 52.36
CA ARG A 67 14.03 -1.97 52.06
C ARG A 67 15.07 -1.61 50.99
N GLY A 68 14.62 -1.43 49.74
CA GLY A 68 15.42 -0.92 48.63
C GLY A 68 14.69 0.21 47.93
N ALA A 69 15.26 1.41 47.97
CA ALA A 69 14.70 2.61 47.35
C ALA A 69 14.57 2.45 45.83
N MET A 70 13.34 2.24 45.34
CA MET A 70 13.03 2.27 43.92
C MET A 70 12.97 3.72 43.45
N LYS A 71 14.03 4.12 42.73
CA LYS A 71 14.05 5.33 41.92
C LYS A 71 12.86 5.25 40.95
N LYS A 72 11.97 6.22 41.00
CA LYS A 72 10.81 6.34 40.10
C LYS A 72 11.33 6.48 38.67
N SER A 73 11.46 5.37 37.97
CA SER A 73 11.56 5.39 36.51
C SER A 73 10.18 5.79 36.00
N LEU A 74 10.05 7.06 35.63
CA LEU A 74 8.88 7.56 34.95
C LEU A 74 8.89 6.93 33.56
N CYS A 75 8.26 5.77 33.41
CA CYS A 75 7.96 5.19 32.11
C CYS A 75 7.00 6.15 31.43
N PHE A 76 7.52 7.09 30.65
CA PHE A 76 6.73 7.98 29.80
C PHE A 76 6.09 7.08 28.73
N ARG A 77 4.90 6.53 29.03
CA ARG A 77 4.02 5.99 28.01
C ARG A 77 3.58 7.18 27.17
N GLY A 78 4.36 7.50 26.14
CA GLY A 78 3.94 8.41 25.09
C GLY A 78 2.60 7.91 24.57
N SER A 79 1.54 8.63 24.91
CA SER A 79 0.22 8.37 24.37
C SER A 79 0.32 8.76 22.89
N ALA A 80 0.47 7.76 22.02
CA ALA A 80 0.37 7.97 20.57
C ALA A 80 -1.01 8.56 20.33
N ALA A 81 -1.07 9.89 20.14
CA ALA A 81 -2.30 10.58 19.84
C ALA A 81 -2.91 9.88 18.63
N LYS A 82 -4.08 9.27 18.85
CA LYS A 82 -4.81 8.52 17.82
C LYS A 82 -5.12 9.50 16.70
N ARG A 83 -4.34 9.46 15.60
CA ARG A 83 -4.49 10.37 14.45
C ARG A 83 -5.92 10.25 13.95
N ALA A 84 -6.66 11.36 13.96
CA ALA A 84 -8.10 11.35 13.70
C ALA A 84 -8.42 10.69 12.34
N GLY A 85 -9.19 9.59 12.38
CA GLY A 85 -9.67 8.88 11.20
C GLY A 85 -8.74 7.84 10.59
N ARG A 86 -7.54 7.61 11.13
CA ARG A 86 -6.66 6.53 10.66
C ARG A 86 -6.84 5.26 11.45
N THR A 87 -6.80 4.13 10.75
CA THR A 87 -6.77 2.81 11.36
C THR A 87 -5.70 1.97 10.70
N PRO A 88 -5.13 0.96 11.39
CA PRO A 88 -4.22 0.03 10.74
C PRO A 88 -4.84 -0.51 9.46
N MET A 89 -6.13 -0.89 9.51
CA MET A 89 -6.92 -1.33 8.37
C MET A 89 -8.42 -1.10 8.62
N ALA A 90 -9.26 -1.26 7.59
CA ALA A 90 -10.72 -1.22 7.66
C ALA A 90 -11.32 -2.43 6.93
N ASP A 91 -12.16 -3.22 7.61
CA ASP A 91 -12.76 -4.45 7.05
C ASP A 91 -13.74 -4.20 5.90
N TRP A 92 -14.28 -2.99 5.81
CA TRP A 92 -15.21 -2.58 4.74
C TRP A 92 -14.50 -2.00 3.51
N CYS A 93 -13.20 -1.74 3.61
CA CYS A 93 -12.46 -1.03 2.57
C CYS A 93 -11.84 -2.01 1.58
N VAL A 94 -12.32 -1.98 0.33
CA VAL A 94 -11.79 -2.82 -0.76
C VAL A 94 -10.28 -2.64 -1.00
N PHE A 95 -9.72 -1.46 -0.71
CA PHE A 95 -8.28 -1.22 -0.83
C PHE A 95 -7.50 -1.79 0.36
N CYS A 96 -8.08 -1.86 1.56
CA CYS A 96 -7.51 -2.63 2.66
C CYS A 96 -7.49 -4.13 2.36
N ASP A 97 -8.46 -4.65 1.62
CA ASP A 97 -8.48 -6.06 1.19
C ASP A 97 -7.32 -6.38 0.24
N ILE A 98 -7.04 -5.47 -0.70
CA ILE A 98 -5.86 -5.54 -1.58
C ILE A 98 -4.58 -5.43 -0.74
N GLY A 99 -4.54 -4.50 0.22
CA GLY A 99 -3.41 -4.29 1.13
C GLY A 99 -3.05 -5.53 1.96
N ARG A 100 -4.05 -6.34 2.33
CA ARG A 100 -3.85 -7.65 2.99
C ARG A 100 -3.17 -8.69 2.12
N ARG A 101 -3.07 -8.47 0.81
CA ARG A 101 -2.75 -9.50 -0.20
C ARG A 101 -3.68 -10.70 -0.05
N ALA A 102 -4.95 -10.46 0.28
CA ALA A 102 -5.91 -11.52 0.47
C ALA A 102 -6.11 -12.28 -0.85
N PRO A 103 -6.17 -13.62 -0.85
CA PRO A 103 -6.32 -14.41 -2.08
C PRO A 103 -7.63 -14.11 -2.85
N ALA A 104 -8.55 -13.37 -2.25
CA ALA A 104 -9.79 -12.90 -2.87
C ALA A 104 -9.64 -11.60 -3.69
N SER A 105 -8.51 -10.89 -3.62
CA SER A 105 -8.34 -9.64 -4.37
C SER A 105 -8.03 -9.94 -5.85
N THR A 106 -8.85 -9.43 -6.76
CA THR A 106 -8.67 -9.57 -8.22
C THR A 106 -7.66 -8.59 -8.82
N ALA A 107 -6.94 -7.83 -7.98
CA ALA A 107 -6.02 -6.79 -8.43
C ALA A 107 -4.68 -7.37 -8.90
N VAL A 108 -4.16 -6.87 -10.02
CA VAL A 108 -2.82 -7.22 -10.51
C VAL A 108 -1.79 -6.44 -9.72
N LEU A 109 -1.12 -7.10 -8.78
CA LEU A 109 -0.12 -6.53 -7.89
C LEU A 109 1.19 -6.24 -8.64
N LEU A 110 1.69 -5.00 -8.55
CA LEU A 110 2.90 -4.54 -9.24
C LEU A 110 4.07 -4.31 -8.28
N TYR A 111 3.76 -3.92 -7.04
CA TYR A 111 4.74 -3.64 -6.00
C TYR A 111 4.11 -3.79 -4.61
N SER A 112 4.89 -4.22 -3.63
CA SER A 112 4.47 -4.18 -2.23
C SER A 112 5.66 -4.19 -1.28
N ASP A 113 5.60 -3.34 -0.27
CA ASP A 113 6.51 -3.32 0.88
C ASP A 113 5.74 -3.17 2.21
N ASP A 114 6.43 -2.76 3.27
CA ASP A 114 5.86 -2.56 4.61
C ASP A 114 4.97 -1.31 4.72
N LYS A 115 5.09 -0.35 3.79
CA LYS A 115 4.40 0.94 3.83
C LYS A 115 3.28 1.03 2.80
N VAL A 116 3.51 0.52 1.59
CA VAL A 116 2.62 0.73 0.44
C VAL A 116 2.45 -0.52 -0.42
N VAL A 117 1.36 -0.51 -1.17
CA VAL A 117 1.01 -1.50 -2.19
C VAL A 117 0.69 -0.77 -3.48
N ALA A 118 1.16 -1.27 -4.62
CA ALA A 118 0.82 -0.74 -5.93
C ALA A 118 0.23 -1.81 -6.84
N PHE A 119 -0.81 -1.45 -7.59
CA PHE A 119 -1.53 -2.35 -8.48
C PHE A 119 -2.12 -1.61 -9.68
N GLN A 120 -2.49 -2.36 -10.71
CA GLN A 120 -3.15 -1.80 -11.89
C GLN A 120 -4.59 -1.39 -11.59
N ASP A 121 -4.99 -0.18 -12.02
CA ASP A 121 -6.39 0.26 -11.94
C ASP A 121 -7.26 -0.59 -12.86
N ILE A 122 -8.41 -1.06 -12.36
CA ILE A 122 -9.37 -1.89 -13.10
C ILE A 122 -10.08 -1.13 -14.23
N ASN A 123 -10.11 0.21 -14.16
CA ASN A 123 -10.68 1.10 -15.17
C ASN A 123 -9.63 2.16 -15.55
N PRO A 124 -8.60 1.79 -16.32
CA PRO A 124 -7.48 2.67 -16.62
C PRO A 124 -7.94 3.90 -17.43
N SER A 125 -7.53 5.10 -17.01
CA SER A 125 -7.88 6.36 -17.68
C SER A 125 -6.80 6.87 -18.64
N ALA A 126 -5.66 6.19 -18.70
CA ALA A 126 -4.51 6.54 -19.53
C ALA A 126 -3.81 5.26 -20.00
N PHE A 127 -2.79 5.39 -20.86
CA PHE A 127 -2.03 4.26 -21.42
C PHE A 127 -1.53 3.28 -20.33
N ARG A 128 -1.02 3.82 -19.22
CA ARG A 128 -0.89 3.10 -17.94
C ARG A 128 -1.55 3.89 -16.84
N HIS A 129 -2.29 3.18 -15.98
CA HIS A 129 -2.93 3.76 -14.82
C HIS A 129 -2.75 2.81 -13.63
N TYR A 130 -1.89 3.21 -12.70
CA TYR A 130 -1.60 2.46 -11.49
C TYR A 130 -2.10 3.23 -10.28
N LEU A 131 -2.46 2.49 -9.24
CA LEU A 131 -2.79 3.03 -7.93
C LEU A 131 -1.72 2.60 -6.95
N VAL A 132 -1.16 3.56 -6.20
CA VAL A 132 -0.31 3.29 -5.04
C VAL A 132 -1.09 3.66 -3.79
N ILE A 133 -1.23 2.72 -2.86
CA ILE A 133 -1.98 2.89 -1.61
C ILE A 133 -1.09 2.62 -0.40
N PRO A 134 -1.29 3.31 0.73
CA PRO A 134 -0.68 2.90 1.99
C PRO A 134 -1.30 1.60 2.50
N VAL A 135 -0.52 0.81 3.23
CA VAL A 135 -1.02 -0.36 3.98
C VAL A 135 -1.94 0.11 5.12
N GLU A 136 -1.54 1.17 5.83
CA GLU A 136 -2.40 1.85 6.82
C GLU A 136 -3.62 2.47 6.13
N HIS A 137 -4.81 2.29 6.69
CA HIS A 137 -6.00 2.94 6.18
C HIS A 137 -6.00 4.43 6.55
N ILE A 138 -5.78 5.26 5.53
CA ILE A 138 -5.91 6.72 5.59
C ILE A 138 -7.06 7.07 4.66
N PRO A 139 -8.18 7.65 5.12
CA PRO A 139 -9.36 7.82 4.27
C PRO A 139 -9.10 8.65 3.01
N THR A 140 -8.54 9.84 3.18
CA THR A 140 -8.36 10.80 2.08
C THR A 140 -7.09 11.64 2.27
N VAL A 141 -6.72 12.42 1.26
CA VAL A 141 -5.64 13.42 1.38
C VAL A 141 -5.91 14.47 2.47
N LYS A 142 -7.16 14.69 2.89
CA LYS A 142 -7.50 15.62 3.98
C LYS A 142 -7.09 15.09 5.36
N ASN A 143 -6.77 13.79 5.46
CA ASN A 143 -6.33 13.13 6.69
C ASN A 143 -4.79 13.09 6.82
N LEU A 144 -4.07 13.69 5.86
CA LEU A 144 -2.63 13.91 5.95
C LEU A 144 -2.33 15.15 6.80
N GLN A 145 -1.26 15.07 7.59
CA GLN A 145 -0.82 16.10 8.53
C GLN A 145 0.58 16.59 8.16
N ARG A 146 0.96 17.77 8.66
CA ARG A 146 2.29 18.38 8.48
C ARG A 146 3.34 17.70 9.36
N THR A 147 3.55 16.41 9.14
CA THR A 147 4.44 15.54 9.91
C THR A 147 5.49 14.92 9.00
N ASN A 148 6.65 14.57 9.55
CA ASN A 148 7.70 13.89 8.79
C ASN A 148 7.20 12.55 8.23
N GLU A 149 6.40 11.82 9.01
CA GLU A 149 5.89 10.50 8.65
C GLU A 149 4.97 10.56 7.42
N ASP A 150 4.05 11.51 7.39
CA ASP A 150 3.11 11.67 6.27
C ASP A 150 3.81 12.19 5.02
N HIS A 151 4.74 13.13 5.19
CA HIS A 151 5.54 13.64 4.09
C HIS A 151 6.39 12.52 3.46
N GLN A 152 7.04 11.68 4.29
CA GLN A 152 7.80 10.53 3.83
C GLN A 152 6.91 9.48 3.16
N LEU A 153 5.73 9.20 3.71
CA LEU A 153 4.77 8.25 3.12
C LEU A 153 4.37 8.69 1.70
N VAL A 154 3.92 9.93 1.53
CA VAL A 154 3.52 10.44 0.21
C VAL A 154 4.71 10.50 -0.74
N SER A 155 5.89 10.89 -0.25
CA SER A 155 7.13 10.89 -1.06
C SER A 155 7.46 9.49 -1.58
N HIS A 156 7.32 8.49 -0.71
CA HIS A 156 7.52 7.08 -1.05
C HIS A 156 6.50 6.57 -2.07
N MET A 157 5.22 6.90 -1.89
CA MET A 157 4.18 6.56 -2.87
C MET A 157 4.50 7.13 -4.26
N VAL A 158 4.94 8.40 -4.32
CA VAL A 158 5.34 9.06 -5.58
C VAL A 158 6.55 8.38 -6.20
N LYS A 159 7.55 8.04 -5.39
CA LYS A 159 8.75 7.31 -5.86
C LYS A 159 8.36 5.97 -6.48
N VAL A 160 7.57 5.16 -5.79
CA VAL A 160 7.10 3.85 -6.29
C VAL A 160 6.34 4.02 -7.60
N GLY A 161 5.45 5.02 -7.68
CA GLY A 161 4.72 5.33 -8.92
C GLY A 161 5.64 5.68 -10.09
N LYS A 162 6.63 6.56 -9.85
CA LYS A 162 7.63 6.96 -10.86
C LYS A 162 8.46 5.78 -11.34
N ASP A 163 8.93 4.95 -10.42
CA ASP A 163 9.73 3.76 -10.75
C ASP A 163 8.93 2.77 -11.62
N LEU A 164 7.66 2.52 -11.27
CA LEU A 164 6.78 1.63 -12.03
C LEU A 164 6.50 2.15 -13.45
N LEU A 165 6.14 3.43 -13.59
CA LEU A 165 5.87 4.00 -14.91
C LEU A 165 7.13 4.09 -15.77
N SER A 166 8.29 4.40 -15.18
CA SER A 166 9.56 4.45 -15.91
C SER A 166 9.94 3.07 -16.49
N ARG A 167 9.63 1.99 -15.75
CA ARG A 167 9.85 0.61 -16.20
C ARG A 167 8.84 0.19 -17.27
N ASP A 168 7.56 0.48 -17.06
CA ASP A 168 6.47 -0.11 -17.85
C ASP A 168 6.01 0.75 -19.04
N ALA A 169 6.34 2.05 -19.03
CA ALA A 169 6.02 3.01 -20.08
C ALA A 169 7.22 3.95 -20.37
N PRO A 170 8.42 3.42 -20.69
CA PRO A 170 9.63 4.23 -20.88
C PRO A 170 9.55 5.23 -22.06
N LYS A 171 8.58 5.03 -22.97
CA LYS A 171 8.32 5.92 -24.12
C LYS A 171 7.26 6.98 -23.84
N SER A 172 6.64 6.97 -22.66
CA SER A 172 5.64 7.98 -22.28
C SER A 172 6.36 9.30 -22.01
N GLU A 173 5.99 10.35 -22.74
CA GLU A 173 6.58 11.68 -22.61
C GLU A 173 6.06 12.44 -21.39
N GLU A 174 4.82 12.15 -20.96
CA GLU A 174 4.18 12.83 -19.84
C GLU A 174 3.66 11.82 -18.82
N HIS A 175 3.93 12.10 -17.54
CA HIS A 175 3.38 11.36 -16.41
C HIS A 175 2.59 12.31 -15.50
N ARG A 176 1.49 11.81 -14.92
CA ARG A 176 0.71 12.56 -13.93
C ARG A 176 0.57 11.77 -12.64
N PHE A 177 0.86 12.45 -11.54
CA PHE A 177 0.78 11.90 -10.19
C PHE A 177 -0.12 12.79 -9.34
N GLY A 178 -1.15 12.21 -8.73
CA GLY A 178 -2.00 12.97 -7.83
C GLY A 178 -3.14 12.18 -7.25
N PHE A 179 -3.99 12.90 -6.52
CA PHE A 179 -5.04 12.31 -5.70
C PHE A 179 -6.38 12.94 -6.02
N HIS A 180 -7.44 12.14 -6.06
CA HIS A 180 -8.78 12.69 -6.01
C HIS A 180 -9.11 13.24 -4.61
N GLN A 181 -9.80 14.37 -4.56
CA GLN A 181 -10.20 15.02 -3.31
C GLN A 181 -11.71 14.85 -3.09
N PRO A 182 -12.16 14.66 -1.83
CA PRO A 182 -13.59 14.61 -1.53
C PRO A 182 -14.31 15.90 -1.96
N PRO A 183 -15.51 15.80 -2.56
CA PRO A 183 -16.36 14.60 -2.67
C PRO A 183 -16.13 13.74 -3.94
N PHE A 184 -15.06 13.95 -4.69
CA PHE A 184 -14.82 13.32 -6.00
C PHE A 184 -13.94 12.06 -5.95
N ASN A 185 -13.50 11.61 -4.77
CA ASN A 185 -12.80 10.33 -4.63
C ASN A 185 -13.80 9.16 -4.68
N SER A 186 -13.47 8.11 -5.44
CA SER A 186 -14.36 6.96 -5.58
C SER A 186 -14.23 5.95 -4.43
N ILE A 187 -13.05 5.87 -3.82
CA ILE A 187 -12.76 4.99 -2.69
C ILE A 187 -12.21 5.84 -1.54
N ASP A 188 -12.70 5.59 -0.33
CA ASP A 188 -12.27 6.25 0.89
C ASP A 188 -11.06 5.52 1.50
N HIS A 189 -9.97 5.48 0.73
CA HIS A 189 -8.64 5.03 1.14
C HIS A 189 -7.65 5.74 0.24
N LEU A 190 -6.70 6.47 0.82
CA LEU A 190 -5.72 7.30 0.13
C LEU A 190 -5.06 6.51 -1.00
N HIS A 191 -5.25 6.95 -2.24
CA HIS A 191 -4.66 6.29 -3.39
C HIS A 191 -4.06 7.34 -4.33
N LEU A 192 -2.78 7.18 -4.63
CA LEU A 192 -2.09 7.97 -5.62
C LEU A 192 -2.38 7.39 -7.00
N HIS A 193 -2.98 8.19 -7.87
CA HIS A 193 -3.06 7.91 -9.29
C HIS A 193 -1.70 8.15 -9.93
N CYS A 194 -1.16 7.13 -10.58
CA CYS A 194 0.05 7.19 -11.38
C CYS A 194 -0.33 6.93 -12.83
N LEU A 195 -0.23 7.95 -13.67
CA LEU A 195 -0.72 7.94 -15.05
C LEU A 195 0.44 8.12 -16.02
N ALA A 196 0.59 7.20 -16.97
CA ALA A 196 1.37 7.44 -18.19
C ALA A 196 0.42 7.84 -19.31
N LEU A 197 0.60 9.06 -19.82
CA LEU A 197 -0.28 9.67 -20.81
C LEU A 197 0.03 9.13 -22.22
N PRO A 198 -0.89 9.26 -23.19
CA PRO A 198 -2.12 10.06 -23.20
C PRO A 198 -3.26 9.50 -22.34
N PHE A 199 -4.26 10.35 -22.02
CA PHE A 199 -5.54 9.91 -21.48
C PHE A 199 -6.36 9.16 -22.53
N ILE A 200 -7.00 8.07 -22.13
CA ILE A 200 -7.79 7.22 -23.02
C ILE A 200 -9.13 6.89 -22.35
N PRO A 201 -10.27 7.30 -22.95
CA PRO A 201 -10.38 8.33 -24.00
C PRO A 201 -9.95 9.72 -23.48
N SER A 202 -9.55 10.62 -24.38
CA SER A 202 -8.95 11.92 -24.04
C SER A 202 -9.81 12.78 -23.10
N TRP A 203 -11.14 12.69 -23.16
CA TRP A 203 -12.05 13.43 -22.27
C TRP A 203 -11.86 13.08 -20.78
N ARG A 204 -11.30 11.92 -20.45
CA ARG A 204 -11.00 11.54 -19.06
C ARG A 204 -9.99 12.50 -18.40
N GLN A 205 -9.20 13.24 -19.18
CA GLN A 205 -8.29 14.27 -18.69
C GLN A 205 -8.96 15.24 -17.72
N VAL A 206 -10.23 15.61 -17.96
CA VAL A 206 -11.00 16.54 -17.11
C VAL A 206 -11.01 16.12 -15.64
N LYS A 207 -11.06 14.80 -15.36
CA LYS A 207 -11.07 14.28 -13.99
C LYS A 207 -9.74 14.51 -13.27
N TYR A 208 -8.64 14.54 -14.01
CA TYR A 208 -7.26 14.57 -13.49
C TYR A 208 -6.60 15.93 -13.68
N THR A 209 -7.39 16.98 -13.96
CA THR A 209 -6.90 18.35 -14.09
C THR A 209 -7.01 19.05 -12.74
N PRO A 210 -5.90 19.62 -12.21
CA PRO A 210 -5.91 20.34 -10.94
C PRO A 210 -6.56 21.73 -11.11
N LEU A 211 -7.90 21.78 -11.06
CA LEU A 211 -8.69 23.02 -11.21
C LEU A 211 -8.74 23.89 -9.93
N GLY A 212 -7.72 23.79 -9.06
CA GLY A 212 -7.63 24.55 -7.83
C GLY A 212 -8.71 24.18 -6.79
N PRO A 213 -9.20 25.13 -5.96
CA PRO A 213 -10.15 24.86 -4.88
C PRO A 213 -11.49 24.26 -5.31
N LEU A 214 -11.85 24.44 -6.58
CA LEU A 214 -13.07 23.90 -7.18
C LEU A 214 -12.84 22.54 -7.87
N GLY A 215 -11.59 22.11 -7.99
CA GLY A 215 -11.20 20.87 -8.65
C GLY A 215 -11.23 19.65 -7.74
N GLY A 216 -11.56 18.50 -8.32
CA GLY A 216 -11.56 17.21 -7.62
C GLY A 216 -10.23 16.46 -7.64
N PHE A 217 -9.15 17.08 -8.14
CA PHE A 217 -7.83 16.46 -8.26
C PHE A 217 -6.74 17.41 -7.80
N ILE A 218 -5.76 16.89 -7.07
CA ILE A 218 -4.60 17.63 -6.59
C ILE A 218 -3.32 16.87 -6.94
N ASP A 219 -2.34 17.58 -7.49
CA ASP A 219 -1.04 17.00 -7.83
C ASP A 219 -0.29 16.57 -6.57
N ALA A 220 0.45 15.47 -6.68
CA ALA A 220 1.16 14.89 -5.54
C ALA A 220 2.22 15.85 -4.98
N GLU A 221 2.91 16.59 -5.84
CA GLU A 221 3.87 17.64 -5.48
C GLU A 221 3.19 18.74 -4.65
N LYS A 222 1.97 19.15 -5.02
CA LYS A 222 1.18 20.14 -4.26
C LYS A 222 0.76 19.60 -2.89
N VAL A 223 0.46 18.31 -2.79
CA VAL A 223 0.18 17.65 -1.51
C VAL A 223 1.44 17.67 -0.63
N LEU A 224 2.61 17.29 -1.18
CA LEU A 224 3.89 17.30 -0.48
C LEU A 224 4.24 18.69 0.07
N GLU A 225 4.06 19.75 -0.73
CA GLU A 225 4.23 21.14 -0.28
C GLU A 225 3.33 21.47 0.92
N LYS A 226 2.05 21.08 0.85
CA LYS A 226 1.06 21.37 1.91
C LYS A 226 1.35 20.64 3.21
N ILE A 227 1.84 19.41 3.13
CA ILE A 227 2.13 18.55 4.29
C ILE A 227 3.59 18.64 4.74
N LYS A 228 4.38 19.54 4.15
CA LYS A 228 5.77 19.75 4.54
C LYS A 228 5.83 20.11 6.03
N PRO A 229 6.60 19.34 6.83
CA PRO A 229 6.75 19.62 8.25
C PRO A 229 7.42 20.99 8.41
N GLU A 230 7.00 21.73 9.43
CA GLU A 230 7.68 22.96 9.79
C GLU A 230 9.04 22.57 10.36
N THR A 231 10.12 23.11 9.78
CA THR A 231 11.44 22.98 10.38
C THR A 231 11.38 23.63 11.75
N GLU A 232 11.53 22.85 12.81
CA GLU A 232 11.81 23.38 14.14
C GLU A 232 13.07 24.23 14.00
N VAL A 233 12.91 25.54 13.93
CA VAL A 233 14.01 26.48 14.06
C VAL A 233 14.40 26.41 15.54
N TYR A 234 15.32 25.50 15.86
CA TYR A 234 16.00 25.51 17.15
C TYR A 234 16.64 26.88 17.31
N SER A 235 16.07 27.68 18.21
CA SER A 235 16.58 28.97 18.65
C SER A 235 17.65 28.77 19.72
#